data_AF-A0AA37NLP6-F1
#
_entry.id   AF-A0AA37NLP6-F1
#
_cell.length_a   1.000
_cell.length_b   1.000
_cell.length_c   1.000
_cell.angle_alpha   90.00
_cell.angle_beta   90.00
_cell.angle_gamma   90.00
#
_symmetry.space_group_name_H-M   'P 1'
#
loop_
_entity.id
_entity.type
_entity.pdbx_description
1 polymer ?
#
loop_
_entity_poly.entity_id
_entity_poly.type
_entity_poly.pdbx_seq_one_letter_code
_entity_poly.pdbx_strand_id
1 'polypeptide(L)'
;MEHHLTTYITHDTLISALGFGTQENLEAIRSYHSGITLQTDKRIADTPLLAATISQERLQQQAEAIGVSGYPRMEQLFILTINELIRQSGQTLEDKTCGLILSTTKGNIDLLTRHTEHPDEAVFLWKMAENIAGYFHAEERVHVISNACISGVSALVTGKRMIENGIYRKVIVAGGDLLSHFITSGFLSFRSLSSRPCRPYDSNRDGLNLGEACGAVLLSTEKTPNSIILSGGAISNDANHISGPSRTGDGLFFAIRQAMQEAGTALQNISFVNAHGTATVYNDEMESRALTLAHLEQVPTHSLKPYFGHTLGASGIIESIVCMHELKQGILFGTPGYETPGVPMPIPVYATHQHIPMKHCVKTASGFGGCNAAIVLSLPEYAPFKDEDNTLPEIRCTREVRIENSSVFINNELIFHSEEPDFGIFIRDTYKKSGGNNMKFYKMDDLCKLGYVAAEYLLKDKTFAPLEMGMLLANATSSLHTDIRHQQLIDQDGDRAASPAVFVYTLPNVVSGEICIRHKIQGENTFFITEAYQPEKLERYARIVMQKGKLNYCIIGWCELLKNTYKAVFKLIEKQ
;
A
#
# COMPACT_ATOMS: atom_id res chain seq x y z
N MET A 1 -25.80 10.80 -21.71
CA MET A 1 -24.57 11.56 -21.41
C MET A 1 -24.24 11.28 -19.97
N GLU A 2 -23.34 10.32 -19.73
CA GLU A 2 -22.81 10.09 -18.37
C GLU A 2 -21.86 11.23 -18.05
N HIS A 3 -22.17 12.02 -17.03
CA HIS A 3 -21.34 13.14 -16.61
C HIS A 3 -20.06 12.60 -15.95
N HIS A 4 -18.91 13.17 -16.33
CA HIS A 4 -17.64 12.92 -15.65
C HIS A 4 -17.79 13.23 -14.14
N LEU A 5 -17.53 12.22 -13.29
CA LEU A 5 -17.59 12.35 -11.84
C LEU A 5 -16.23 12.81 -11.30
N THR A 6 -16.15 14.05 -10.84
CA THR A 6 -14.98 14.53 -10.11
C THR A 6 -14.98 13.99 -8.68
N THR A 7 -13.86 13.40 -8.26
CA THR A 7 -13.67 12.91 -6.89
C THR A 7 -12.96 13.97 -6.05
N TYR A 8 -13.66 14.47 -5.02
CA TYR A 8 -13.16 15.43 -4.06
C TYR A 8 -12.76 14.75 -2.75
N ILE A 9 -11.65 15.17 -2.15
CA ILE A 9 -11.34 14.94 -0.74
C ILE A 9 -11.89 16.14 0.04
N THR A 10 -12.89 15.90 0.87
CA THR A 10 -13.68 16.96 1.51
C THR A 10 -13.33 17.20 2.97
N HIS A 11 -12.91 16.14 3.68
CA HIS A 11 -12.57 16.13 5.09
C HIS A 11 -11.40 15.17 5.32
N ASP A 12 -10.64 15.42 6.37
CA ASP A 12 -9.45 14.67 6.75
C ASP A 12 -9.24 14.71 8.26
N THR A 13 -8.64 13.65 8.81
CA THR A 13 -8.08 13.64 10.16
C THR A 13 -6.94 12.63 10.24
N LEU A 14 -6.00 12.85 11.16
CA LEU A 14 -4.94 11.88 11.44
C LEU A 14 -4.51 11.89 12.90
N ILE A 15 -4.05 10.74 13.37
CA ILE A 15 -3.37 10.52 14.64
C ILE A 15 -1.97 10.01 14.30
N SER A 16 -0.93 10.64 14.86
CA SER A 16 0.45 10.19 14.71
C SER A 16 1.27 10.48 15.97
N ALA A 17 2.56 10.20 15.93
CA ALA A 17 3.51 10.62 16.96
C ALA A 17 3.52 12.14 17.21
N LEU A 18 3.11 12.96 16.24
CA LEU A 18 3.07 14.42 16.38
C LEU A 18 1.81 14.94 17.07
N GLY A 19 0.71 14.17 17.10
CA GLY A 19 -0.54 14.67 17.66
C GLY A 19 -1.79 13.91 17.24
N PHE A 20 -2.93 14.29 17.85
CA PHE A 20 -4.25 13.72 17.60
C PHE A 20 -5.13 14.77 16.91
N GLY A 21 -5.40 14.55 15.62
CA GLY A 21 -6.12 15.46 14.75
C GLY A 21 -5.19 16.24 13.81
N THR A 22 -5.71 16.66 12.66
CA THR A 22 -4.92 17.31 11.60
C THR A 22 -4.18 18.55 12.08
N GLN A 23 -4.82 19.43 12.86
CA GLN A 23 -4.21 20.72 13.24
C GLN A 23 -2.96 20.56 14.10
N GLU A 24 -3.01 19.70 15.13
CA GLU A 24 -1.85 19.44 16.01
C GLU A 24 -0.66 18.91 15.20
N ASN A 25 -0.91 18.00 14.26
CA ASN A 25 0.11 17.46 13.37
C ASN A 25 0.73 18.54 12.47
N LEU A 26 -0.09 19.42 11.87
CA LEU A 26 0.39 20.52 11.03
C LEU A 26 1.17 21.57 11.83
N GLU A 27 0.73 21.90 13.04
CA GLU A 27 1.42 22.84 13.94
C GLU A 27 2.80 22.31 14.36
N ALA A 28 2.89 21.01 14.65
CA ALA A 28 4.16 20.34 14.91
C ALA A 28 5.11 20.45 13.71
N ILE A 29 4.65 20.12 12.49
CA ILE A 29 5.46 20.23 11.27
C ILE A 29 5.93 21.67 11.05
N ARG A 30 5.02 22.67 11.15
CA ARG A 30 5.34 24.11 11.01
C ARG A 30 6.42 24.58 11.97
N SER A 31 6.47 23.96 13.15
CA SER A 31 7.44 24.27 14.21
C SER A 31 8.71 23.42 14.13
N TYR A 32 8.89 22.66 13.04
CA TYR A 32 9.99 21.72 12.84
C TYR A 32 10.09 20.64 13.93
N HIS A 33 8.97 20.31 14.59
CA HIS A 33 8.93 19.25 15.59
C HIS A 33 8.88 17.88 14.92
N SER A 34 9.87 17.04 15.19
CA SER A 34 9.91 15.65 14.74
C SER A 34 9.37 14.71 15.81
N GLY A 35 8.55 13.74 15.40
CA GLY A 35 8.10 12.65 16.26
C GLY A 35 9.16 11.58 16.46
N ILE A 36 10.25 11.61 15.67
CA ILE A 36 11.35 10.65 15.79
C ILE A 36 12.12 10.92 17.07
N THR A 37 11.98 10.00 18.02
CA THR A 37 12.63 10.08 19.33
C THR A 37 13.26 8.74 19.69
N LEU A 38 14.13 8.71 20.69
CA LEU A 38 14.73 7.47 21.17
C LEU A 38 13.68 6.63 21.89
N GLN A 39 13.38 5.46 21.33
CA GLN A 39 12.46 4.50 21.90
C GLN A 39 13.22 3.41 22.64
N THR A 40 12.77 3.09 23.85
CA THR A 40 13.32 2.01 24.70
C THR A 40 12.29 0.93 25.04
N ASP A 41 11.12 1.00 24.42
CA ASP A 41 10.02 0.08 24.67
C ASP A 41 10.31 -1.30 24.07
N LYS A 42 10.32 -2.33 24.94
CA LYS A 42 10.59 -3.72 24.55
C LYS A 42 9.48 -4.34 23.72
N ARG A 43 8.28 -3.75 23.70
CA ARG A 43 7.19 -4.17 22.80
C ARG A 43 7.53 -3.88 21.33
N ILE A 44 8.40 -2.90 21.10
CA ILE A 44 8.80 -2.54 19.75
C ILE A 44 10.19 -3.05 19.38
N ALA A 45 11.17 -3.21 20.26
CA ALA A 45 12.51 -3.74 19.90
C ALA A 45 13.33 -4.21 21.11
N ASP A 46 14.30 -5.11 20.90
CA ASP A 46 15.21 -5.54 21.98
C ASP A 46 16.26 -4.48 22.31
N THR A 47 16.61 -3.63 21.36
CA THR A 47 17.60 -2.57 21.55
C THR A 47 16.99 -1.20 21.29
N PRO A 48 17.43 -0.15 22.01
CA PRO A 48 16.95 1.20 21.76
C PRO A 48 17.17 1.63 20.29
N LEU A 49 16.16 2.25 19.70
CA LEU A 49 16.21 2.74 18.33
C LEU A 49 15.46 4.07 18.18
N LEU A 50 15.77 4.83 17.14
CA LEU A 50 15.02 6.03 16.80
C LEU A 50 13.77 5.66 15.98
N ALA A 51 12.61 6.01 16.51
CA ALA A 51 11.31 5.84 15.86
C ALA A 51 10.29 6.85 16.38
N ALA A 52 9.21 7.03 15.62
CA ALA A 52 8.10 7.89 15.98
C ALA A 52 6.91 7.05 16.44
N THR A 53 6.56 7.11 17.73
CA THR A 53 5.49 6.30 18.32
C THR A 53 4.34 7.18 18.80
N ILE A 54 3.11 6.68 18.70
CA ILE A 54 1.91 7.35 19.20
C ILE A 54 1.89 7.24 20.73
N SER A 55 1.56 8.34 21.42
CA SER A 55 1.37 8.36 22.87
C SER A 55 0.30 7.33 23.29
N GLN A 56 0.73 6.28 23.99
CA GLN A 56 -0.16 5.24 24.47
C GLN A 56 -1.17 5.78 25.50
N GLU A 57 -0.74 6.70 26.37
CA GLU A 57 -1.59 7.33 27.37
C GLU A 57 -2.74 8.09 26.71
N ARG A 58 -2.44 8.95 25.73
CA ARG A 58 -3.47 9.72 25.01
C ARG A 58 -4.39 8.81 24.20
N LEU A 59 -3.85 7.77 23.56
CA LEU A 59 -4.65 6.80 22.82
C LEU A 59 -5.65 6.11 23.74
N GLN A 60 -5.18 5.61 24.88
CA GLN A 60 -6.03 4.93 25.86
C GLN A 60 -7.10 5.87 26.42
N GLN A 61 -6.74 7.11 26.77
CA GLN A 61 -7.68 8.12 27.24
C GLN A 61 -8.81 8.38 26.23
N GLN A 62 -8.47 8.52 24.94
CA GLN A 62 -9.48 8.73 23.90
C GLN A 62 -10.31 7.48 23.62
N ALA A 63 -9.70 6.30 23.66
CA ALA A 63 -10.41 5.02 23.49
C ALA A 63 -11.44 4.80 24.61
N GLU A 64 -11.09 5.11 25.86
CA GLU A 64 -12.01 5.06 27.00
C GLU A 64 -13.16 6.04 26.87
N ALA A 65 -12.89 7.25 26.38
CA ALA A 65 -13.90 8.30 26.21
C ALA A 65 -15.04 7.92 25.24
N ILE A 66 -14.77 7.01 24.28
CA ILE A 66 -15.79 6.51 23.34
C ILE A 66 -16.14 5.03 23.55
N GLY A 67 -15.69 4.43 24.65
CA GLY A 67 -16.04 3.05 25.02
C GLY A 67 -15.39 1.95 24.17
N VAL A 68 -14.24 2.21 23.54
CA VAL A 68 -13.54 1.24 22.67
C VAL A 68 -12.23 0.73 23.26
N SER A 69 -11.98 0.96 24.55
CA SER A 69 -10.77 0.48 25.24
C SER A 69 -10.58 -1.05 25.24
N GLY A 70 -11.65 -1.81 24.98
CA GLY A 70 -11.60 -3.27 24.81
C GLY A 70 -11.14 -3.75 23.43
N TYR A 71 -11.04 -2.86 22.44
CA TYR A 71 -10.56 -3.22 21.10
C TYR A 71 -9.03 -3.30 21.07
N PRO A 72 -8.42 -4.09 20.18
CA PRO A 72 -6.99 -4.04 19.89
C PRO A 72 -6.50 -2.61 19.54
N ARG A 73 -5.24 -2.29 19.86
CA ARG A 73 -4.68 -0.94 19.73
C ARG A 73 -4.82 -0.35 18.31
N MET A 74 -4.66 -1.19 17.28
CA MET A 74 -4.84 -0.76 15.88
C MET A 74 -6.30 -0.48 15.54
N GLU A 75 -7.22 -1.32 16.01
CA GLU A 75 -8.66 -1.11 15.84
C GLU A 75 -9.13 0.16 16.57
N GLN A 76 -8.61 0.43 17.78
CA GLN A 76 -8.86 1.70 18.49
C GLN A 76 -8.44 2.91 17.64
N LEU A 77 -7.25 2.87 17.03
CA LEU A 77 -6.76 3.96 16.17
C LEU A 77 -7.66 4.19 14.96
N PHE A 78 -8.05 3.13 14.25
CA PHE A 78 -8.97 3.23 13.14
C PHE A 78 -10.33 3.80 13.57
N ILE A 79 -10.92 3.25 14.64
CA ILE A 79 -12.23 3.69 15.13
C ILE A 79 -12.18 5.16 15.55
N LEU A 80 -11.17 5.59 16.31
CA LEU A 80 -11.01 7.00 16.72
C LEU A 80 -10.88 7.93 15.52
N THR A 81 -10.05 7.54 14.54
CA THR A 81 -9.79 8.35 13.34
C THR A 81 -11.05 8.46 12.46
N ILE A 82 -11.76 7.34 12.24
CA ILE A 82 -13.00 7.32 11.45
C ILE A 82 -14.13 8.06 12.17
N ASN A 83 -14.26 7.89 13.49
CA ASN A 83 -15.26 8.58 14.31
C ASN A 83 -15.07 10.10 14.27
N GLU A 84 -13.82 10.57 14.37
CA GLU A 84 -13.52 12.00 14.24
C GLU A 84 -13.85 12.54 12.84
N LEU A 85 -13.54 11.78 11.78
CA LEU A 85 -13.90 12.16 10.41
C LEU A 85 -15.43 12.23 10.22
N ILE A 86 -16.17 11.26 10.76
CA ILE A 86 -17.64 11.22 10.78
C ILE A 86 -18.18 12.44 11.52
N ARG A 87 -17.65 12.75 12.71
CA ARG A 87 -18.05 13.90 13.52
C ARG A 87 -17.84 15.22 12.78
N GLN A 88 -16.72 15.39 12.08
CA GLN A 88 -16.40 16.60 11.32
C GLN A 88 -17.26 16.77 10.07
N SER A 89 -17.50 15.68 9.35
CA SER A 89 -18.19 15.70 8.05
C SER A 89 -19.71 15.62 8.16
N GLY A 90 -20.24 15.14 9.28
CA GLY A 90 -21.65 14.78 9.43
C GLY A 90 -22.06 13.54 8.61
N GLN A 91 -21.10 12.84 8.00
CA GLN A 91 -21.35 11.60 7.26
C GLN A 91 -21.61 10.45 8.22
N THR A 92 -22.39 9.44 7.78
CA THR A 92 -22.51 8.16 8.48
C THR A 92 -22.13 7.01 7.54
N LEU A 93 -21.60 5.92 8.08
CA LEU A 93 -21.39 4.67 7.36
C LEU A 93 -22.66 3.81 7.30
N GLU A 94 -23.73 4.17 8.02
CA GLU A 94 -25.06 3.56 7.84
C GLU A 94 -25.66 3.87 6.46
N ASP A 95 -25.27 5.00 5.87
CA ASP A 95 -25.55 5.35 4.48
C ASP A 95 -24.92 4.29 3.56
N LYS A 96 -25.77 3.48 2.94
CA LYS A 96 -25.35 2.37 2.06
C LYS A 96 -24.63 2.84 0.79
N THR A 97 -24.70 4.13 0.46
CA THR A 97 -23.94 4.74 -0.65
C THR A 97 -22.53 5.19 -0.23
N CYS A 98 -22.19 5.07 1.06
CA CYS A 98 -20.87 5.32 1.60
C CYS A 98 -20.12 3.99 1.80
N GLY A 99 -18.97 3.85 1.13
CA GLY A 99 -18.05 2.72 1.31
C GLY A 99 -17.00 2.99 2.38
N LEU A 100 -16.39 1.92 2.90
CA LEU A 100 -15.23 1.99 3.80
C LEU A 100 -14.05 1.23 3.18
N ILE A 101 -12.91 1.88 3.04
CA ILE A 101 -11.65 1.24 2.65
C ILE A 101 -10.66 1.39 3.79
N LEU A 102 -10.16 0.26 4.30
CA LEU A 102 -9.07 0.20 5.26
C LEU A 102 -7.79 -0.21 4.53
N SER A 103 -6.69 0.46 4.86
CA SER A 103 -5.37 0.12 4.32
C SER A 103 -4.36 -0.05 5.43
N THR A 104 -3.54 -1.10 5.34
CA THR A 104 -2.53 -1.40 6.35
C THR A 104 -1.47 -2.32 5.76
N THR A 105 -0.23 -2.18 6.24
CA THR A 105 0.81 -3.16 5.90
C THR A 105 0.62 -4.43 6.70
N LYS A 106 0.28 -4.31 7.99
CA LYS A 106 0.28 -5.45 8.92
C LYS A 106 -0.83 -5.52 9.95
N GLY A 107 -1.65 -4.49 10.12
CA GLY A 107 -2.77 -4.50 11.05
C GLY A 107 -2.36 -4.90 12.48
N ASN A 108 -3.11 -5.85 13.05
CA ASN A 108 -2.92 -6.39 14.41
C ASN A 108 -1.75 -7.40 14.55
N ILE A 109 -0.67 -7.25 13.78
CA ILE A 109 0.43 -8.23 13.79
C ILE A 109 1.10 -8.38 15.15
N ASP A 110 1.03 -7.36 16.00
CA ASP A 110 1.55 -7.38 17.38
C ASP A 110 0.87 -8.43 18.26
N LEU A 111 -0.39 -8.79 17.98
CA LEU A 111 -1.12 -9.84 18.68
C LEU A 111 -0.57 -11.25 18.42
N LEU A 112 0.26 -11.43 17.38
CA LEU A 112 0.89 -12.72 17.08
C LEU A 112 2.01 -13.06 18.08
N THR A 113 2.58 -12.05 18.75
CA THR A 113 3.69 -12.18 19.70
C THR A 113 3.40 -13.27 20.74
N ARG A 114 4.22 -14.32 20.83
CA ARG A 114 4.06 -15.46 21.76
C ARG A 114 2.80 -16.31 21.59
N HIS A 115 2.00 -16.09 20.56
CA HIS A 115 0.77 -16.83 20.25
C HIS A 115 0.86 -17.54 18.88
N THR A 116 2.05 -17.99 18.50
CA THR A 116 2.34 -18.50 17.15
C THR A 116 1.77 -19.90 16.87
N GLU A 117 1.53 -20.72 17.90
CA GLU A 117 0.94 -22.07 17.73
C GLU A 117 -0.57 -22.00 17.43
N HIS A 118 -1.25 -21.04 18.07
CA HIS A 118 -2.69 -20.79 17.98
C HIS A 118 -2.95 -19.28 17.87
N PRO A 119 -2.76 -18.70 16.66
CA PRO A 119 -2.97 -17.27 16.46
C PRO A 119 -4.42 -16.89 16.76
N ASP A 120 -4.61 -15.77 17.45
CA ASP A 120 -5.94 -15.16 17.62
C ASP A 120 -6.52 -14.78 16.24
N GLU A 121 -7.83 -14.92 16.08
CA GLU A 121 -8.53 -14.51 14.85
C GLU A 121 -8.36 -12.99 14.60
N ALA A 122 -8.16 -12.19 15.64
CA ALA A 122 -7.89 -10.76 15.54
C ALA A 122 -6.60 -10.43 14.76
N VAL A 123 -5.65 -11.36 14.58
CA VAL A 123 -4.45 -11.16 13.75
C VAL A 123 -4.81 -11.08 12.26
N PHE A 124 -5.93 -11.68 11.83
CA PHE A 124 -6.35 -11.66 10.44
C PHE A 124 -6.84 -10.28 10.05
N LEU A 125 -6.33 -9.74 8.94
CA LEU A 125 -6.68 -8.37 8.50
C LEU A 125 -8.16 -8.24 8.14
N TRP A 126 -8.80 -9.30 7.61
CA TRP A 126 -10.24 -9.27 7.35
C TRP A 126 -11.05 -9.22 8.66
N LYS A 127 -10.58 -9.87 9.73
CA LYS A 127 -11.26 -9.86 11.03
C LYS A 127 -11.12 -8.51 11.73
N MET A 128 -9.92 -7.93 11.69
CA MET A 128 -9.69 -6.55 12.14
C MET A 128 -10.65 -5.59 11.42
N ALA A 129 -10.79 -5.74 10.10
CA ALA A 129 -11.70 -4.93 9.31
C ALA A 129 -13.17 -5.16 9.64
N GLU A 130 -13.57 -6.42 9.87
CA GLU A 130 -14.92 -6.77 10.34
C GLU A 130 -15.24 -6.10 11.68
N ASN A 131 -14.33 -6.16 12.66
CA ASN A 131 -14.53 -5.54 13.97
C ASN A 131 -14.68 -4.02 13.87
N ILE A 132 -13.79 -3.36 13.11
CA ILE A 132 -13.86 -1.91 12.88
C ILE A 132 -15.15 -1.55 12.15
N ALA A 133 -15.50 -2.28 11.08
CA ALA A 133 -16.71 -2.02 10.32
C ALA A 133 -17.97 -2.30 11.13
N GLY A 134 -17.96 -3.29 12.01
CA GLY A 134 -19.05 -3.64 12.91
C GLY A 134 -19.39 -2.54 13.91
N TYR A 135 -18.37 -1.84 14.41
CA TYR A 135 -18.57 -0.62 15.23
C TYR A 135 -19.40 0.45 14.49
N PHE A 136 -19.30 0.51 13.16
CA PHE A 136 -20.00 1.47 12.31
C PHE A 136 -21.15 0.88 11.47
N HIS A 137 -21.53 -0.39 11.68
CA HIS A 137 -22.55 -1.12 10.91
C HIS A 137 -22.30 -1.12 9.38
N ALA A 138 -21.04 -1.34 9.01
CA ALA A 138 -20.48 -1.23 7.65
C ALA A 138 -19.85 -2.50 7.09
N GLU A 139 -20.06 -3.66 7.72
CA GLU A 139 -19.41 -4.95 7.44
C GLU A 139 -19.51 -5.36 5.96
N GLU A 140 -20.70 -5.23 5.36
CA GLU A 140 -20.94 -5.56 3.95
C GLU A 140 -20.25 -4.61 2.94
N ARG A 141 -19.65 -3.51 3.42
CA ARG A 141 -19.10 -2.42 2.60
C ARG A 141 -17.65 -2.06 2.95
N VAL A 142 -16.97 -2.87 3.77
CA VAL A 142 -15.55 -2.70 4.06
C VAL A 142 -14.69 -3.42 3.03
N HIS A 143 -13.63 -2.76 2.57
CA HIS A 143 -12.59 -3.33 1.71
C HIS A 143 -11.24 -3.15 2.37
N VAL A 144 -10.37 -4.16 2.32
CA VAL A 144 -9.03 -4.09 2.89
C VAL A 144 -8.00 -4.16 1.77
N ILE A 145 -7.07 -3.20 1.77
CA ILE A 145 -5.94 -3.16 0.84
C ILE A 145 -4.64 -3.30 1.63
N SER A 146 -3.83 -4.28 1.25
CA SER A 146 -2.51 -4.51 1.84
C SER A 146 -1.48 -4.75 0.74
N ASN A 147 -0.83 -3.67 0.32
CA ASN A 147 0.13 -3.66 -0.78
C ASN A 147 1.45 -2.99 -0.33
N ALA A 148 1.99 -3.47 0.79
CA ALA A 148 3.18 -2.90 1.45
C ALA A 148 3.09 -1.38 1.67
N CYS A 149 4.18 -0.65 1.47
CA CYS A 149 4.29 0.80 1.70
C CYS A 149 3.40 1.65 0.79
N ILE A 150 2.84 1.09 -0.30
CA ILE A 150 1.93 1.82 -1.19
C ILE A 150 0.46 1.70 -0.79
N SER A 151 0.12 0.95 0.28
CA SER A 151 -1.26 0.61 0.66
C SER A 151 -2.17 1.84 0.74
N GLY A 152 -1.77 2.91 1.42
CA GLY A 152 -2.57 4.13 1.53
C GLY A 152 -2.82 4.82 0.19
N VAL A 153 -1.80 4.94 -0.67
CA VAL A 153 -1.98 5.54 -2.01
C VAL A 153 -2.87 4.64 -2.88
N SER A 154 -2.66 3.32 -2.83
CA SER A 154 -3.50 2.35 -3.53
C SER A 154 -4.97 2.39 -3.08
N ALA A 155 -5.22 2.63 -1.79
CA ALA A 155 -6.56 2.83 -1.25
C ALA A 155 -7.24 4.10 -1.73
N LEU A 156 -6.50 5.20 -1.87
CA LEU A 156 -7.03 6.43 -2.50
C LEU A 156 -7.37 6.21 -3.98
N VAL A 157 -6.49 5.54 -4.73
CA VAL A 157 -6.73 5.17 -6.14
C VAL A 157 -7.98 4.30 -6.28
N THR A 158 -8.11 3.28 -5.42
CA THR A 158 -9.24 2.36 -5.42
C THR A 158 -10.54 3.09 -5.05
N GLY A 159 -10.53 3.91 -4.00
CA GLY A 159 -11.69 4.69 -3.57
C GLY A 159 -12.17 5.68 -4.62
N LYS A 160 -11.25 6.39 -5.29
CA LYS A 160 -11.56 7.25 -6.45
C LYS A 160 -12.28 6.46 -7.54
N ARG A 161 -11.73 5.31 -7.93
CA ARG A 161 -12.27 4.48 -9.00
C ARG A 161 -13.63 3.88 -8.65
N MET A 162 -13.85 3.52 -7.38
CA MET A 162 -15.15 3.09 -6.89
C MET A 162 -16.20 4.20 -7.03
N ILE A 163 -15.85 5.45 -6.74
CA ILE A 163 -16.74 6.60 -6.94
C ILE A 163 -17.03 6.85 -8.41
N GLU A 164 -15.99 6.92 -9.24
CA GLU A 164 -16.12 7.23 -10.68
C GLU A 164 -16.92 6.20 -11.46
N ASN A 165 -16.98 4.96 -10.97
CA ASN A 165 -17.73 3.87 -11.57
C ASN A 165 -19.07 3.60 -10.86
N GLY A 166 -19.55 4.55 -10.04
CA GLY A 166 -20.86 4.50 -9.39
C GLY A 166 -21.03 3.35 -8.39
N ILE A 167 -19.93 2.81 -7.84
CA ILE A 167 -19.98 1.80 -6.78
C ILE A 167 -20.44 2.46 -5.47
N TYR A 168 -19.92 3.65 -5.18
CA TYR A 168 -20.27 4.46 -4.03
C TYR A 168 -20.40 5.93 -4.43
N ARG A 169 -21.19 6.72 -3.68
CA ARG A 169 -21.22 8.19 -3.82
C ARG A 169 -20.11 8.83 -2.99
N LYS A 170 -19.76 8.18 -1.88
CA LYS A 170 -18.76 8.62 -0.89
C LYS A 170 -17.96 7.41 -0.45
N VAL A 171 -16.69 7.62 -0.10
CA VAL A 171 -15.84 6.56 0.46
C VAL A 171 -15.01 7.15 1.57
N ILE A 172 -15.10 6.57 2.78
CA ILE A 172 -14.11 6.81 3.82
C ILE A 172 -12.92 5.92 3.53
N VAL A 173 -11.75 6.52 3.33
CA VAL A 173 -10.49 5.79 3.17
C VAL A 173 -9.65 6.05 4.41
N ALA A 174 -9.35 5.00 5.17
CA ALA A 174 -8.50 5.07 6.35
C ALA A 174 -7.27 4.17 6.19
N GLY A 175 -6.12 4.62 6.69
CA GLY A 175 -4.88 3.86 6.66
C GLY A 175 -4.14 3.94 7.98
N GLY A 176 -3.69 2.79 8.50
CA GLY A 176 -3.10 2.69 9.83
C GLY A 176 -2.04 1.59 9.95
N ASP A 177 -0.97 1.88 10.67
CA ASP A 177 0.06 0.90 11.06
C ASP A 177 0.68 1.30 12.41
N LEU A 178 1.04 0.28 13.20
CA LEU A 178 1.75 0.41 14.47
C LEU A 178 3.13 -0.23 14.37
N LEU A 179 4.01 0.14 15.30
CA LEU A 179 5.27 -0.56 15.49
C LEU A 179 5.09 -1.68 16.49
N SER A 180 5.81 -2.76 16.22
CA SER A 180 5.90 -3.94 17.06
C SER A 180 7.27 -4.59 16.86
N HIS A 181 7.64 -5.48 17.77
CA HIS A 181 8.87 -6.25 17.66
C HIS A 181 8.96 -7.02 16.34
N PHE A 182 7.84 -7.50 15.82
CA PHE A 182 7.74 -8.11 14.49
C PHE A 182 8.29 -7.20 13.38
N ILE A 183 7.82 -5.96 13.35
CA ILE A 183 8.14 -4.99 12.30
C ILE A 183 9.60 -4.55 12.41
N THR A 184 10.00 -4.08 13.59
CA THR A 184 11.32 -3.46 13.77
C THR A 184 12.46 -4.46 13.56
N SER A 185 12.33 -5.68 14.07
CA SER A 185 13.31 -6.75 13.89
C SER A 185 13.49 -7.10 12.42
N GLY A 186 12.38 -7.08 11.66
CA GLY A 186 12.38 -7.21 10.21
C GLY A 186 13.23 -6.14 9.53
N PHE A 187 12.95 -4.86 9.78
CA PHE A 187 13.72 -3.75 9.19
C PHE A 187 15.19 -3.70 9.68
N LEU A 188 15.46 -4.09 10.92
CA LEU A 188 16.82 -4.25 11.48
C LEU A 188 17.60 -5.33 10.70
N SER A 189 16.96 -6.45 10.38
CA SER A 189 17.56 -7.54 9.59
C SER A 189 17.97 -7.10 8.17
N PHE A 190 17.27 -6.08 7.63
CA PHE A 190 17.60 -5.43 6.36
C PHE A 190 18.73 -4.39 6.45
N ARG A 191 19.19 -4.05 7.66
CA ARG A 191 20.10 -2.91 7.93
C ARG A 191 19.61 -1.62 7.27
N SER A 192 18.31 -1.40 7.32
CA SER A 192 17.64 -0.27 6.67
C SER A 192 17.30 0.86 7.64
N LEU A 193 17.47 0.65 8.95
CA LEU A 193 17.21 1.64 9.99
C LEU A 193 18.43 2.51 10.26
N SER A 194 18.21 3.83 10.31
CA SER A 194 19.23 4.80 10.73
C SER A 194 19.28 4.94 12.25
N SER A 195 20.48 5.10 12.80
CA SER A 195 20.70 5.48 14.19
C SER A 195 20.58 7.00 14.42
N ARG A 196 20.33 7.77 13.35
CA ARG A 196 20.09 9.21 13.37
C ARG A 196 18.71 9.51 12.78
N PRO A 197 18.14 10.70 12.98
CA PRO A 197 16.98 11.13 12.22
C PRO A 197 17.26 11.04 10.72
N CYS A 198 16.33 10.41 9.99
CA CYS A 198 16.43 10.17 8.58
C CYS A 198 16.51 11.50 7.81
N ARG A 199 17.29 11.51 6.73
CA ARG A 199 17.60 12.69 5.92
C ARG A 199 17.43 12.37 4.43
N PRO A 200 16.18 12.29 3.95
CA PRO A 200 15.89 11.92 2.57
C PRO A 200 16.67 12.77 1.57
N TYR A 201 17.23 12.11 0.55
CA TYR A 201 18.01 12.71 -0.54
C TYR A 201 19.35 13.36 -0.16
N ASP A 202 19.72 13.40 1.13
CA ASP A 202 21.00 13.95 1.58
C ASP A 202 22.17 13.00 1.27
N SER A 203 23.37 13.54 1.06
CA SER A 203 24.57 12.75 0.79
C SER A 203 25.00 11.86 1.96
N ASN A 204 24.61 12.22 3.19
CA ASN A 204 24.96 11.47 4.40
C ASN A 204 23.83 10.56 4.90
N ARG A 205 22.79 10.33 4.09
CA ARG A 205 21.68 9.42 4.43
C ARG A 205 22.18 7.98 4.53
N ASP A 206 21.64 7.24 5.49
CA ASP A 206 22.06 5.87 5.80
C ASP A 206 20.90 4.92 6.12
N GLY A 207 19.65 5.38 6.05
CA GLY A 207 18.48 4.58 6.35
C GLY A 207 17.28 5.40 6.83
N LEU A 208 16.17 4.71 7.08
CA LEU A 208 14.93 5.30 7.58
C LEU A 208 14.82 5.24 9.11
N ASN A 209 13.93 6.02 9.69
CA ASN A 209 13.34 5.73 11.01
C ASN A 209 11.90 5.29 10.80
N LEU A 210 11.40 4.39 11.64
CA LEU A 210 10.03 3.88 11.55
C LEU A 210 9.05 4.80 12.29
N GLY A 211 7.76 4.71 11.94
CA GLY A 211 6.70 5.53 12.53
C GLY A 211 5.39 4.79 12.73
N GLU A 212 4.58 5.27 13.67
CA GLU A 212 3.19 4.88 13.89
C GLU A 212 2.24 6.00 13.45
N ALA A 213 1.17 5.66 12.74
CA ALA A 213 0.12 6.61 12.41
C ALA A 213 -1.18 5.91 11.99
N CYS A 214 -2.29 6.64 12.11
CA CYS A 214 -3.54 6.35 11.44
C CYS A 214 -4.11 7.64 10.85
N GLY A 215 -4.57 7.61 9.61
CA GLY A 215 -5.22 8.76 8.95
C GLY A 215 -6.48 8.33 8.23
N ALA A 216 -7.43 9.24 8.09
CA ALA A 216 -8.64 9.00 7.30
C ALA A 216 -9.02 10.24 6.49
N VAL A 217 -9.58 10.00 5.31
CA VAL A 217 -10.14 11.03 4.43
C VAL A 217 -11.52 10.63 3.92
N LEU A 218 -12.36 11.64 3.65
CA LEU A 218 -13.66 11.44 3.00
C LEU A 218 -13.58 11.83 1.52
N LEU A 219 -13.66 10.82 0.66
CA LEU A 219 -13.85 10.98 -0.78
C LEU A 219 -15.34 11.19 -1.09
N SER A 220 -15.66 12.14 -1.98
CA SER A 220 -17.04 12.51 -2.32
C SER A 220 -17.15 13.01 -3.75
N THR A 221 -18.33 12.84 -4.35
CA THR A 221 -18.72 13.52 -5.61
C THR A 221 -19.14 14.98 -5.39
N GLU A 222 -19.34 15.40 -4.13
CA GLU A 222 -19.78 16.74 -3.76
C GLU A 222 -18.60 17.61 -3.36
N LYS A 223 -18.49 18.78 -4.00
CA LYS A 223 -17.50 19.81 -3.66
C LYS A 223 -17.92 20.57 -2.40
N THR A 224 -17.00 20.71 -1.46
CA THR A 224 -17.06 21.61 -0.30
C THR A 224 -16.07 22.78 -0.47
N PRO A 225 -16.19 23.88 0.31
CA PRO A 225 -15.25 25.01 0.20
C PRO A 225 -13.78 24.63 0.40
N ASN A 226 -13.51 23.61 1.22
CA ASN A 226 -12.15 23.15 1.54
C ASN A 226 -11.75 21.90 0.74
N SER A 227 -12.42 21.60 -0.36
CA SER A 227 -12.13 20.39 -1.13
C SER A 227 -10.80 20.47 -1.89
N ILE A 228 -10.12 19.32 -1.98
CA ILE A 228 -9.04 19.06 -2.96
C ILE A 228 -9.56 18.01 -3.94
N ILE A 229 -9.19 18.11 -5.21
CA ILE A 229 -9.54 17.10 -6.19
C ILE A 229 -8.47 16.01 -6.19
N LEU A 230 -8.88 14.76 -6.04
CA LEU A 230 -8.03 13.60 -6.35
C LEU A 230 -8.11 13.36 -7.86
N SER A 231 -7.30 14.11 -8.61
CA SER A 231 -7.43 14.27 -10.07
C SER A 231 -6.93 13.07 -10.88
N GLY A 232 -5.97 12.32 -10.39
CA GLY A 232 -5.44 11.15 -11.08
C GLY A 232 -4.76 10.18 -10.13
N GLY A 233 -4.65 8.92 -10.52
CA GLY A 233 -4.16 7.85 -9.67
C GLY A 233 -3.76 6.60 -10.45
N ALA A 234 -2.52 6.16 -10.28
CA ALA A 234 -1.99 5.00 -10.98
C ALA A 234 -1.07 4.16 -10.11
N ILE A 235 -0.99 2.88 -10.45
CA ILE A 235 -0.15 1.88 -9.79
C ILE A 235 0.61 1.13 -10.89
N SER A 236 1.86 0.76 -10.61
CA SER A 236 2.71 -0.02 -11.52
C SER A 236 3.55 -1.03 -10.72
N ASN A 237 4.29 -1.88 -11.44
CA ASN A 237 5.32 -2.73 -10.86
C ASN A 237 6.67 -2.54 -11.55
N ASP A 238 7.76 -2.65 -10.80
CA ASP A 238 9.13 -2.65 -11.30
C ASP A 238 9.46 -3.91 -12.11
N ALA A 239 8.85 -5.07 -11.78
CA ALA A 239 9.20 -6.39 -12.34
C ALA A 239 10.70 -6.73 -12.24
N ASN A 240 11.38 -6.20 -11.22
CA ASN A 240 12.83 -6.21 -11.08
C ASN A 240 13.33 -7.10 -9.92
N HIS A 241 12.99 -6.73 -8.68
CA HIS A 241 13.47 -7.40 -7.47
C HIS A 241 12.45 -7.24 -6.34
N ILE A 242 12.45 -8.18 -5.39
CA ILE A 242 11.40 -8.28 -4.36
C ILE A 242 11.55 -7.25 -3.22
N SER A 243 12.78 -6.91 -2.80
CA SER A 243 13.04 -5.87 -1.78
C SER A 243 13.75 -4.61 -2.29
N GLY A 244 14.66 -4.73 -3.26
CA GLY A 244 15.33 -3.59 -3.87
C GLY A 244 14.50 -2.94 -4.99
N PRO A 245 14.47 -1.59 -5.07
CA PRO A 245 13.76 -0.89 -6.14
C PRO A 245 14.46 -1.08 -7.50
N SER A 246 13.76 -0.75 -8.59
CA SER A 246 14.35 -0.68 -9.94
C SER A 246 15.53 0.29 -9.98
N ARG A 247 16.66 -0.13 -10.57
CA ARG A 247 17.83 0.75 -10.73
C ARG A 247 17.65 1.81 -11.81
N THR A 248 16.65 1.64 -12.68
CA THR A 248 16.35 2.58 -13.77
C THR A 248 15.29 3.62 -13.35
N GLY A 249 14.45 3.32 -12.36
CA GLY A 249 13.34 4.18 -11.94
C GLY A 249 12.12 4.16 -12.87
N ASP A 250 12.08 3.21 -13.81
CA ASP A 250 11.03 3.08 -14.82
C ASP A 250 9.65 2.75 -14.23
N GLY A 251 9.57 1.82 -13.28
CA GLY A 251 8.31 1.44 -12.63
C GLY A 251 7.62 2.65 -12.00
N LEU A 252 8.31 3.39 -11.13
CA LEU A 252 7.77 4.61 -10.53
C LEU A 252 7.46 5.70 -11.57
N PHE A 253 8.30 5.87 -12.58
CA PHE A 253 8.00 6.76 -13.71
C PHE A 253 6.66 6.41 -14.38
N PHE A 254 6.38 5.12 -14.61
CA PHE A 254 5.11 4.71 -15.21
C PHE A 254 3.90 5.07 -14.35
N ALA A 255 4.01 4.96 -13.02
CA ALA A 255 2.96 5.39 -12.10
C ALA A 255 2.76 6.91 -12.16
N ILE A 256 3.83 7.70 -12.06
CA ILE A 256 3.78 9.17 -12.14
C ILE A 256 3.13 9.61 -13.46
N ARG A 257 3.64 9.10 -14.58
CA ARG A 257 3.15 9.46 -15.91
C ARG A 257 1.68 9.12 -16.07
N GLN A 258 1.24 7.94 -15.66
CA GLN A 258 -0.17 7.54 -15.75
C GLN A 258 -1.07 8.38 -14.85
N ALA A 259 -0.66 8.68 -13.62
CA ALA A 259 -1.43 9.53 -12.71
C ALA A 259 -1.55 10.96 -13.26
N MET A 260 -0.48 11.52 -13.82
CA MET A 260 -0.50 12.84 -14.47
C MET A 260 -1.35 12.85 -15.75
N GLN A 261 -1.28 11.78 -16.54
CA GLN A 261 -2.11 11.59 -17.71
C GLN A 261 -3.58 11.54 -17.31
N GLU A 262 -3.98 10.72 -16.35
CA GLU A 262 -5.36 10.65 -15.84
C GLU A 262 -5.81 12.02 -15.31
N ALA A 263 -4.94 12.69 -14.56
CA ALA A 263 -5.21 14.03 -14.06
C ALA A 263 -5.27 15.10 -15.17
N GLY A 264 -4.90 14.82 -16.42
CA GLY A 264 -4.93 15.80 -17.50
C GLY A 264 -4.04 17.03 -17.28
N THR A 265 -3.03 16.92 -16.41
CA THR A 265 -2.17 18.04 -16.04
C THR A 265 -0.85 18.04 -16.79
N ALA A 266 -0.37 19.24 -17.12
CA ALA A 266 0.91 19.44 -17.78
C ALA A 266 2.03 19.59 -16.74
N LEU A 267 3.25 19.17 -17.09
CA LEU A 267 4.43 19.17 -16.22
C LEU A 267 4.65 20.53 -15.53
N GLN A 268 4.50 21.63 -16.27
CA GLN A 268 4.70 22.99 -15.76
C GLN A 268 3.67 23.46 -14.72
N ASN A 269 2.59 22.69 -14.52
CA ASN A 269 1.58 22.99 -13.50
C ASN A 269 1.80 22.18 -12.22
N ILE A 270 2.76 21.25 -12.15
CA ILE A 270 3.10 20.58 -10.90
C ILE A 270 3.90 21.54 -10.01
N SER A 271 3.34 21.87 -8.84
CA SER A 271 3.97 22.79 -7.88
C SER A 271 5.04 22.11 -7.04
N PHE A 272 4.79 20.88 -6.60
CA PHE A 272 5.74 20.09 -5.82
C PHE A 272 5.47 18.58 -5.96
N VAL A 273 6.45 17.80 -5.57
CA VAL A 273 6.36 16.34 -5.42
C VAL A 273 6.55 15.97 -3.96
N ASN A 274 5.56 15.34 -3.36
CA ASN A 274 5.75 14.60 -2.12
C ASN A 274 6.14 13.16 -2.46
N ALA A 275 7.44 12.90 -2.43
CA ALA A 275 7.97 11.61 -2.86
C ALA A 275 7.91 10.57 -1.72
N HIS A 276 8.28 9.31 -1.99
CA HIS A 276 8.39 8.29 -0.97
C HIS A 276 9.53 8.62 0.01
N GLY A 277 10.72 8.98 -0.49
CA GLY A 277 11.84 9.58 0.23
C GLY A 277 12.15 8.96 1.58
N THR A 278 12.54 7.68 1.60
CA THR A 278 12.80 6.93 2.83
C THR A 278 14.17 7.19 3.45
N ALA A 279 15.05 7.94 2.78
CA ALA A 279 16.45 8.09 3.17
C ALA A 279 17.28 6.79 3.06
N THR A 280 16.70 5.71 2.51
CA THR A 280 17.49 4.54 2.10
C THR A 280 18.22 4.86 0.80
N VAL A 281 19.47 4.40 0.68
CA VAL A 281 20.35 4.75 -0.43
C VAL A 281 19.68 4.45 -1.77
N TYR A 282 19.23 3.21 -1.98
CA TYR A 282 18.68 2.77 -3.27
C TYR A 282 17.31 3.34 -3.62
N ASN A 283 16.43 3.56 -2.63
CA ASN A 283 15.12 4.16 -2.90
C ASN A 283 15.28 5.58 -3.41
N ASP A 284 16.00 6.42 -2.65
CA ASP A 284 16.12 7.83 -2.98
C ASP A 284 16.86 8.03 -4.31
N GLU A 285 17.82 7.15 -4.63
CA GLU A 285 18.44 7.10 -5.96
C GLU A 285 17.43 6.75 -7.06
N MET A 286 16.62 5.71 -6.85
CA MET A 286 15.58 5.30 -7.81
C MET A 286 14.58 6.43 -8.06
N GLU A 287 14.11 7.09 -7.01
CA GLU A 287 13.15 8.19 -7.13
C GLU A 287 13.71 9.37 -7.91
N SER A 288 14.97 9.75 -7.66
CA SER A 288 15.61 10.81 -8.44
C SER A 288 15.64 10.52 -9.95
N ARG A 289 15.84 9.25 -10.32
CA ARG A 289 15.80 8.79 -11.71
C ARG A 289 14.38 8.79 -12.27
N ALA A 290 13.42 8.29 -11.50
CA ALA A 290 12.01 8.27 -11.88
C ALA A 290 11.48 9.68 -12.13
N LEU A 291 11.84 10.65 -11.28
CA LEU A 291 11.48 12.06 -11.45
C LEU A 291 12.10 12.66 -12.70
N THR A 292 13.35 12.33 -13.01
CA THR A 292 13.99 12.78 -14.26
C THR A 292 13.33 12.17 -15.49
N LEU A 293 13.01 10.87 -15.47
CA LEU A 293 12.27 10.21 -16.54
C LEU A 293 10.87 10.84 -16.72
N ALA A 294 10.27 11.30 -15.64
CA ALA A 294 8.98 12.00 -15.64
C ALA A 294 9.09 13.49 -16.03
N HIS A 295 10.29 14.03 -16.28
CA HIS A 295 10.53 15.45 -16.52
C HIS A 295 10.10 16.35 -15.35
N LEU A 296 10.24 15.85 -14.12
CA LEU A 296 9.94 16.54 -12.86
C LEU A 296 11.21 16.87 -12.05
N GLU A 297 12.40 16.70 -12.61
CA GLU A 297 13.68 16.93 -11.92
C GLU A 297 13.91 18.39 -11.49
N GLN A 298 13.12 19.34 -12.03
CA GLN A 298 13.15 20.76 -11.64
C GLN A 298 12.03 21.14 -10.66
N VAL A 299 11.13 20.20 -10.34
CA VAL A 299 10.01 20.45 -9.43
C VAL A 299 10.47 20.25 -7.99
N PRO A 300 10.20 21.19 -7.07
CA PRO A 300 10.48 21.01 -5.64
C PRO A 300 9.96 19.67 -5.12
N THR A 301 10.85 18.92 -4.48
CA THR A 301 10.57 17.59 -3.93
C THR A 301 10.85 17.58 -2.43
N HIS A 302 9.98 16.95 -1.64
CA HIS A 302 10.20 16.78 -0.21
C HIS A 302 9.71 15.41 0.27
N SER A 303 10.11 15.06 1.50
CA SER A 303 9.62 13.88 2.23
C SER A 303 9.21 14.29 3.64
N LEU A 304 8.11 13.71 4.12
CA LEU A 304 7.58 13.97 5.47
C LEU A 304 8.07 12.95 6.51
N LYS A 305 8.88 11.97 6.09
CA LYS A 305 9.43 10.93 6.98
C LYS A 305 10.34 11.48 8.08
N PRO A 306 11.08 12.60 7.93
CA PRO A 306 11.77 13.21 9.06
C PRO A 306 10.85 13.70 10.18
N TYR A 307 9.54 13.90 9.90
CA TYR A 307 8.56 14.27 10.91
C TYR A 307 7.88 13.05 11.53
N PHE A 308 7.34 12.16 10.69
CA PHE A 308 6.51 11.05 11.13
C PHE A 308 7.25 9.71 11.32
N GLY A 309 8.51 9.62 10.88
CA GLY A 309 9.09 8.33 10.51
C GLY A 309 8.39 7.73 9.28
N HIS A 310 8.84 6.56 8.83
CA HIS A 310 8.15 5.78 7.83
C HIS A 310 7.00 4.98 8.48
N THR A 311 5.78 5.47 8.31
CA THR A 311 4.53 4.92 8.87
C THR A 311 3.94 3.80 8.02
N LEU A 312 4.81 3.02 7.36
CA LEU A 312 4.43 1.85 6.56
C LEU A 312 3.29 2.16 5.57
N GLY A 313 2.16 1.45 5.65
CA GLY A 313 1.01 1.58 4.78
C GLY A 313 0.15 2.80 5.07
N ALA A 314 0.22 3.36 6.29
CA ALA A 314 -0.44 4.61 6.67
C ALA A 314 0.15 5.85 5.97
N SER A 315 1.43 5.78 5.56
CA SER A 315 2.16 6.90 4.94
C SER A 315 1.42 7.50 3.75
N GLY A 316 0.84 6.67 2.89
CA GLY A 316 0.07 7.12 1.73
C GLY A 316 -1.12 8.02 2.08
N ILE A 317 -1.78 7.79 3.22
CA ILE A 317 -2.93 8.60 3.65
C ILE A 317 -2.44 9.87 4.36
N ILE A 318 -1.61 9.74 5.40
CA ILE A 318 -1.22 10.88 6.23
C ILE A 318 -0.40 11.91 5.45
N GLU A 319 0.48 11.45 4.55
CA GLU A 319 1.31 12.35 3.74
C GLU A 319 0.43 13.05 2.68
N SER A 320 -0.60 12.38 2.15
CA SER A 320 -1.59 13.01 1.27
C SER A 320 -2.43 14.08 1.98
N ILE A 321 -2.80 13.84 3.24
CA ILE A 321 -3.49 14.86 4.07
C ILE A 321 -2.60 16.10 4.18
N VAL A 322 -1.32 15.94 4.53
CA VAL A 322 -0.38 17.07 4.60
C VAL A 322 -0.25 17.78 3.25
N CYS A 323 -0.12 17.05 2.15
CA CYS A 323 -0.08 17.62 0.79
C CYS A 323 -1.31 18.48 0.46
N MET A 324 -2.50 18.05 0.90
CA MET A 324 -3.73 18.82 0.71
C MET A 324 -3.66 20.17 1.44
N HIS A 325 -3.11 20.20 2.65
CA HIS A 325 -2.96 21.42 3.44
C HIS A 325 -1.85 22.33 2.90
N GLU A 326 -0.75 21.76 2.41
CA GLU A 326 0.30 22.49 1.68
C GLU A 326 -0.26 23.23 0.46
N LEU A 327 -1.05 22.52 -0.37
CA LEU A 327 -1.73 23.10 -1.52
C LEU A 327 -2.65 24.26 -1.12
N LYS A 328 -3.49 24.07 -0.09
CA LYS A 328 -4.44 25.11 0.37
C LYS A 328 -3.77 26.34 0.94
N GLN A 329 -2.62 26.18 1.58
CA GLN A 329 -1.98 27.24 2.36
C GLN A 329 -0.83 27.93 1.62
N GLY A 330 -0.44 27.44 0.44
CA GLY A 330 0.67 28.02 -0.30
C GLY A 330 2.02 27.84 0.40
N ILE A 331 2.18 26.71 1.09
CA ILE A 331 3.41 26.36 1.83
C ILE A 331 3.87 24.96 1.41
N LEU A 332 5.16 24.81 1.12
CA LEU A 332 5.84 23.53 0.98
C LEU A 332 6.67 23.33 2.24
N PHE A 333 6.35 22.29 3.01
CA PHE A 333 7.13 21.93 4.19
C PHE A 333 8.52 21.45 3.79
N GLY A 334 9.48 21.73 4.67
CA GLY A 334 10.89 21.43 4.44
C GLY A 334 11.15 19.95 4.73
N THR A 335 12.34 19.48 4.36
CA THR A 335 12.85 18.15 4.73
C THR A 335 13.96 18.33 5.76
N PRO A 336 13.65 18.25 7.08
CA PRO A 336 14.66 18.36 8.13
C PRO A 336 15.84 17.41 7.91
N GLY A 337 17.05 17.92 8.16
CA GLY A 337 18.29 17.16 8.01
C GLY A 337 18.86 17.07 6.59
N TYR A 338 18.17 17.61 5.58
CA TYR A 338 18.74 17.79 4.24
C TYR A 338 19.71 18.97 4.23
N GLU A 339 20.94 18.75 3.77
CA GLU A 339 22.00 19.77 3.71
C GLU A 339 22.75 19.74 2.37
N THR A 340 23.12 18.54 1.92
CA THR A 340 23.96 18.33 0.74
C THR A 340 23.28 17.35 -0.23
N PRO A 341 23.13 17.69 -1.53
CA PRO A 341 22.56 16.78 -2.52
C PRO A 341 23.27 15.42 -2.55
N GLY A 342 22.51 14.33 -2.42
CA GLY A 342 23.06 12.97 -2.29
C GLY A 342 22.60 11.96 -3.33
N VAL A 343 21.85 12.38 -4.35
CA VAL A 343 21.25 11.50 -5.36
C VAL A 343 21.87 11.72 -6.74
N PRO A 344 21.89 10.69 -7.62
CA PRO A 344 22.57 10.74 -8.91
C PRO A 344 21.92 11.71 -9.90
N MET A 345 20.61 11.90 -9.82
CA MET A 345 19.90 12.90 -10.62
C MET A 345 19.51 14.06 -9.69
N PRO A 346 20.07 15.27 -9.86
CA PRO A 346 19.76 16.39 -8.99
C PRO A 346 18.26 16.72 -8.98
N ILE A 347 17.71 16.92 -7.79
CA ILE A 347 16.33 17.37 -7.56
C ILE A 347 16.32 18.49 -6.51
N PRO A 348 15.47 19.52 -6.63
CA PRO A 348 15.38 20.58 -5.62
C PRO A 348 14.72 20.06 -4.35
N VAL A 349 15.47 20.03 -3.25
CA VAL A 349 14.97 19.70 -1.90
C VAL A 349 15.37 20.85 -0.98
N TYR A 350 14.45 21.27 -0.10
CA TYR A 350 14.69 22.38 0.82
C TYR A 350 14.63 21.88 2.26
N ALA A 351 15.62 22.26 3.07
CA ALA A 351 15.60 21.98 4.51
C ALA A 351 14.51 22.78 5.24
N THR A 352 14.24 24.00 4.76
CA THR A 352 13.29 24.95 5.33
C THR A 352 12.01 25.01 4.53
N HIS A 353 10.92 25.36 5.22
CA HIS A 353 9.62 25.63 4.60
C HIS A 353 9.73 26.73 3.54
N GLN A 354 9.06 26.53 2.41
CA GLN A 354 9.02 27.48 1.31
C GLN A 354 7.58 27.95 1.09
N HIS A 355 7.41 29.21 0.69
CA HIS A 355 6.13 29.69 0.17
C HIS A 355 6.19 29.68 -1.36
N ILE A 356 5.34 28.86 -1.99
CA ILE A 356 5.31 28.68 -3.44
C ILE A 356 3.88 28.74 -3.98
N PRO A 357 3.67 29.17 -5.24
CA PRO A 357 2.37 29.08 -5.89
C PRO A 357 1.91 27.63 -6.05
N MET A 358 0.67 27.35 -5.63
CA MET A 358 0.11 26.00 -5.62
C MET A 358 -0.90 25.80 -6.75
N LYS A 359 -0.83 24.64 -7.41
CA LYS A 359 -1.81 24.16 -8.38
C LYS A 359 -2.07 22.67 -8.20
N HIS A 360 -1.02 21.88 -8.39
CA HIS A 360 -1.06 20.42 -8.30
C HIS A 360 0.14 19.90 -7.51
N CYS A 361 -0.06 18.80 -6.80
CA CYS A 361 0.99 18.00 -6.19
C CYS A 361 0.96 16.59 -6.78
N VAL A 362 2.14 16.04 -7.06
CA VAL A 362 2.30 14.59 -7.29
C VAL A 362 2.75 13.95 -5.98
N LYS A 363 1.95 13.01 -5.46
CA LYS A 363 2.32 12.19 -4.31
C LYS A 363 2.71 10.80 -4.80
N THR A 364 3.88 10.31 -4.40
CA THR A 364 4.33 8.96 -4.74
C THR A 364 4.55 8.08 -3.51
N ALA A 365 4.47 6.76 -3.73
CA ALA A 365 4.88 5.73 -2.79
C ALA A 365 5.49 4.54 -3.57
N SER A 366 6.47 3.89 -2.94
CA SER A 366 7.15 2.72 -3.49
C SER A 366 7.28 1.67 -2.38
N GLY A 367 7.13 0.38 -2.70
CA GLY A 367 7.10 -0.68 -1.70
C GLY A 367 7.76 -1.97 -2.15
N PHE A 368 7.99 -2.87 -1.19
CA PHE A 368 8.44 -4.23 -1.48
C PHE A 368 7.45 -4.96 -2.40
N GLY A 369 7.95 -5.96 -3.11
CA GLY A 369 7.27 -6.57 -4.26
C GLY A 369 7.38 -5.73 -5.54
N GLY A 370 8.17 -4.64 -5.53
CA GLY A 370 8.38 -3.75 -6.66
C GLY A 370 7.17 -2.88 -7.00
N CYS A 371 6.22 -2.72 -6.08
CA CYS A 371 5.00 -1.96 -6.34
C CYS A 371 5.24 -0.46 -6.18
N ASN A 372 4.73 0.34 -7.12
CA ASN A 372 4.79 1.80 -7.07
C ASN A 372 3.39 2.37 -7.26
N ALA A 373 3.10 3.51 -6.62
CA ALA A 373 1.86 4.24 -6.81
C ALA A 373 2.12 5.74 -6.87
N ALA A 374 1.28 6.43 -7.63
CA ALA A 374 1.25 7.88 -7.67
C ALA A 374 -0.19 8.39 -7.73
N ILE A 375 -0.44 9.52 -7.08
CA ILE A 375 -1.67 10.29 -7.21
C ILE A 375 -1.36 11.75 -7.52
N VAL A 376 -2.31 12.42 -8.16
CA VAL A 376 -2.25 13.88 -8.36
C VAL A 376 -3.37 14.53 -7.57
N LEU A 377 -2.99 15.43 -6.66
CA LEU A 377 -3.89 16.26 -5.88
C LEU A 377 -3.94 17.65 -6.49
N SER A 378 -5.14 18.19 -6.69
CA SER A 378 -5.36 19.45 -7.41
C SER A 378 -6.23 20.41 -6.62
N LEU A 379 -5.84 21.69 -6.60
CA LEU A 379 -6.73 22.75 -6.16
C LEU A 379 -7.92 22.88 -7.14
N PRO A 380 -9.17 23.05 -6.65
CA PRO A 380 -10.36 23.00 -7.50
C PRO A 380 -10.43 24.05 -8.62
N GLU A 381 -9.78 25.20 -8.46
CA GLU A 381 -9.71 26.27 -9.47
C GLU A 381 -8.78 25.94 -10.65
N TYR A 382 -7.89 24.94 -10.49
CA TYR A 382 -7.02 24.44 -11.55
C TYR A 382 -7.48 23.09 -12.08
N ALA A 383 -8.71 22.67 -11.77
CA ALA A 383 -9.29 21.42 -12.24
C ALA A 383 -9.24 21.37 -13.78
N PRO A 384 -8.47 20.46 -14.38
CA PRO A 384 -8.50 20.28 -15.81
C PRO A 384 -9.82 19.59 -16.19
N PHE A 385 -10.52 20.12 -17.19
CA PHE A 385 -11.65 19.42 -17.79
C PHE A 385 -11.13 18.30 -18.66
N LYS A 386 -11.60 17.07 -18.42
CA LYS A 386 -11.28 15.93 -19.26
C LYS A 386 -12.53 15.11 -19.55
N ASP A 387 -12.86 15.03 -20.84
CA ASP A 387 -13.86 14.10 -21.35
C ASP A 387 -13.16 12.75 -21.56
N GLU A 388 -13.22 11.88 -20.55
CA GLU A 388 -12.70 10.52 -20.64
C GLU A 388 -13.85 9.53 -20.79
N ASP A 389 -13.69 8.62 -21.74
CA ASP A 389 -14.57 7.46 -21.89
C ASP A 389 -14.41 6.54 -20.68
N ASN A 390 -15.43 6.50 -19.83
CA ASN A 390 -15.50 5.60 -18.67
C ASN A 390 -16.22 4.28 -19.00
N THR A 391 -16.49 4.00 -20.28
CA THR A 391 -17.11 2.74 -20.69
C THR A 391 -16.20 1.57 -20.30
N LEU A 392 -16.76 0.67 -19.49
CA LEU A 392 -16.04 -0.53 -19.07
C LEU A 392 -15.90 -1.50 -20.24
N PRO A 393 -14.71 -2.05 -20.49
CA PRO A 393 -14.47 -2.96 -21.61
C PRO A 393 -15.27 -4.24 -21.45
N GLU A 394 -15.72 -4.82 -22.56
CA GLU A 394 -16.11 -6.23 -22.58
C GLU A 394 -14.88 -7.10 -22.34
N ILE A 395 -15.06 -8.12 -21.50
CA ILE A 395 -13.99 -9.01 -21.07
C ILE A 395 -14.41 -10.46 -21.22
N ARG A 396 -13.43 -11.34 -21.41
CA ARG A 396 -13.62 -12.79 -21.38
C ARG A 396 -12.53 -13.44 -20.52
N CYS A 397 -12.89 -14.52 -19.82
CA CYS A 397 -11.90 -15.41 -19.20
C CYS A 397 -11.40 -16.39 -20.27
N THR A 398 -10.10 -16.42 -20.55
CA THR A 398 -9.52 -17.34 -21.55
C THR A 398 -8.83 -18.56 -20.95
N ARG A 399 -8.43 -18.47 -19.68
CA ARG A 399 -7.90 -19.60 -18.93
C ARG A 399 -8.16 -19.42 -17.45
N GLU A 400 -8.54 -20.51 -16.80
CA GLU A 400 -8.61 -20.62 -15.35
C GLU A 400 -7.66 -21.73 -14.88
N VAL A 401 -6.88 -21.45 -13.84
CA VAL A 401 -6.02 -22.42 -13.15
C VAL A 401 -6.48 -22.55 -11.71
N ARG A 402 -6.70 -23.78 -11.25
CA ARG A 402 -7.01 -24.08 -9.86
C ARG A 402 -6.01 -25.08 -9.30
N ILE A 403 -5.42 -24.75 -8.15
CA ILE A 403 -4.50 -25.61 -7.40
C ILE A 403 -5.04 -25.79 -5.99
N GLU A 404 -5.42 -27.00 -5.63
CA GLU A 404 -5.89 -27.40 -4.30
C GLU A 404 -5.81 -28.93 -4.19
N ASN A 405 -5.77 -29.47 -2.96
CA ASN A 405 -5.83 -30.91 -2.70
C ASN A 405 -4.85 -31.74 -3.56
N SER A 406 -3.59 -31.31 -3.59
CA SER A 406 -2.47 -31.91 -4.34
C SER A 406 -2.77 -32.12 -5.82
N SER A 407 -3.58 -31.23 -6.39
CA SER A 407 -4.07 -31.31 -7.76
C SER A 407 -3.97 -29.98 -8.48
N VAL A 408 -3.78 -30.03 -9.79
CA VAL A 408 -3.78 -28.88 -10.70
C VAL A 408 -4.88 -29.09 -11.74
N PHE A 409 -5.75 -28.09 -11.87
CA PHE A 409 -6.81 -28.06 -12.86
C PHE A 409 -6.62 -26.87 -13.79
N ILE A 410 -6.91 -27.06 -15.09
CA ILE A 410 -7.00 -25.99 -16.08
C ILE A 410 -8.38 -26.05 -16.70
N ASN A 411 -9.15 -24.95 -16.65
CA ASN A 411 -10.53 -24.89 -17.16
C ASN A 411 -11.40 -26.05 -16.65
N ASN A 412 -11.26 -26.39 -15.37
CA ASN A 412 -11.89 -27.53 -14.68
C ASN A 412 -11.44 -28.93 -15.10
N GLU A 413 -10.50 -29.07 -16.03
CA GLU A 413 -9.89 -30.36 -16.37
C GLU A 413 -8.71 -30.65 -15.46
N LEU A 414 -8.64 -31.87 -14.89
CA LEU A 414 -7.52 -32.31 -14.07
C LEU A 414 -6.28 -32.54 -14.95
N ILE A 415 -5.22 -31.78 -14.70
CA ILE A 415 -3.95 -31.86 -15.43
C ILE A 415 -2.93 -32.70 -14.68
N PHE A 416 -2.91 -32.58 -13.36
CA PHE A 416 -1.95 -33.27 -12.52
C PHE A 416 -2.55 -33.55 -11.14
N HIS A 417 -2.28 -34.74 -10.60
CA HIS A 417 -2.58 -35.12 -9.22
C HIS A 417 -1.35 -35.79 -8.60
N SER A 418 -1.08 -35.50 -7.33
CA SER A 418 -0.05 -36.12 -6.51
C SER A 418 -0.69 -36.78 -5.29
N GLU A 419 -0.20 -37.96 -4.93
CA GLU A 419 -0.57 -38.63 -3.67
C GLU A 419 0.11 -37.99 -2.44
N GLU A 420 1.07 -37.09 -2.66
CA GLU A 420 1.80 -36.38 -1.59
C GLU A 420 0.88 -35.38 -0.87
N PRO A 421 0.62 -35.54 0.43
CA PRO A 421 -0.23 -34.62 1.19
C PRO A 421 0.53 -33.37 1.68
N ASP A 422 1.86 -33.42 1.71
CA ASP A 422 2.71 -32.27 2.10
C ASP A 422 2.75 -31.23 0.97
N PHE A 423 2.36 -29.99 1.29
CA PHE A 423 2.35 -28.91 0.31
C PHE A 423 3.74 -28.68 -0.30
N GLY A 424 4.78 -28.69 0.54
CA GLY A 424 6.15 -28.40 0.11
C GLY A 424 6.66 -29.39 -0.93
N ILE A 425 6.41 -30.69 -0.74
CA ILE A 425 6.76 -31.74 -1.71
C ILE A 425 5.91 -31.57 -2.98
N PHE A 426 4.58 -31.50 -2.82
CA PHE A 426 3.64 -31.35 -3.93
C PHE A 426 3.98 -30.18 -4.85
N ILE A 427 4.21 -28.98 -4.29
CA ILE A 427 4.41 -27.77 -5.09
C ILE A 427 5.73 -27.80 -5.85
N ARG A 428 6.79 -28.39 -5.27
CA ARG A 428 8.10 -28.54 -5.93
C ARG A 428 8.00 -29.50 -7.12
N ASP A 429 7.29 -30.60 -6.97
CA ASP A 429 7.13 -31.56 -8.05
C ASP A 429 6.20 -31.05 -9.14
N THR A 430 5.13 -30.34 -8.75
CA THR A 430 4.25 -29.62 -9.67
C THR A 430 5.03 -28.59 -10.50
N TYR A 431 5.92 -27.83 -9.85
CA TYR A 431 6.77 -26.85 -10.54
C TYR A 431 7.72 -27.51 -11.54
N LYS A 432 8.40 -28.60 -11.16
CA LYS A 432 9.25 -29.36 -12.10
C LYS A 432 8.45 -29.86 -13.30
N LYS A 433 7.23 -30.37 -13.09
CA LYS A 433 6.34 -30.85 -14.16
C LYS A 433 5.85 -29.74 -15.09
N SER A 434 5.73 -28.51 -14.59
CA SER A 434 5.43 -27.35 -15.43
C SER A 434 6.58 -26.97 -16.40
N GLY A 435 7.77 -27.57 -16.24
CA GLY A 435 8.98 -27.22 -16.99
C GLY A 435 9.81 -26.11 -16.34
N GLY A 436 9.51 -25.75 -15.09
CA GLY A 436 10.15 -24.67 -14.37
C GLY A 436 11.64 -24.92 -14.08
N ASN A 437 12.48 -23.92 -14.37
CA ASN A 437 13.94 -23.99 -14.20
C ASN A 437 14.54 -22.83 -13.37
N ASN A 438 13.72 -21.91 -12.86
CA ASN A 438 14.17 -20.80 -12.05
C ASN A 438 14.57 -21.26 -10.64
N MET A 439 15.87 -21.18 -10.33
CA MET A 439 16.41 -21.56 -9.01
C MET A 439 15.90 -20.68 -7.86
N LYS A 440 15.43 -19.46 -8.13
CA LYS A 440 14.86 -18.59 -7.09
C LYS A 440 13.58 -19.18 -6.49
N PHE A 441 12.82 -19.97 -7.26
CA PHE A 441 11.60 -20.64 -6.78
C PHE A 441 11.82 -21.40 -5.47
N TYR A 442 12.95 -22.10 -5.34
CA TYR A 442 13.25 -22.90 -4.15
C TYR A 442 13.59 -22.06 -2.90
N LYS A 443 13.79 -20.76 -3.05
CA LYS A 443 14.05 -19.81 -1.95
C LYS A 443 12.81 -18.99 -1.57
N MET A 444 11.72 -19.09 -2.34
CA MET A 444 10.46 -18.41 -2.05
C MET A 444 9.78 -19.01 -0.82
N ASP A 445 8.93 -18.24 -0.15
CA ASP A 445 8.01 -18.81 0.82
C ASP A 445 6.91 -19.62 0.12
N ASP A 446 6.10 -20.34 0.90
CA ASP A 446 5.15 -21.29 0.37
C ASP A 446 3.96 -20.63 -0.33
N LEU A 447 3.50 -19.48 0.16
CA LEU A 447 2.47 -18.68 -0.51
C LEU A 447 2.94 -18.21 -1.89
N CYS A 448 4.18 -17.70 -1.98
CA CYS A 448 4.74 -17.29 -3.27
C CYS A 448 4.94 -18.47 -4.23
N LYS A 449 5.39 -19.64 -3.74
CA LYS A 449 5.50 -20.83 -4.59
C LYS A 449 4.14 -21.23 -5.17
N LEU A 450 3.07 -21.17 -4.38
CA LEU A 450 1.72 -21.48 -4.84
C LEU A 450 1.28 -20.54 -5.98
N GLY A 451 1.34 -19.23 -5.76
CA GLY A 451 0.95 -18.24 -6.77
C GLY A 451 1.85 -18.27 -8.01
N TYR A 452 3.16 -18.49 -7.82
CA TYR A 452 4.11 -18.63 -8.92
C TYR A 452 3.77 -19.81 -9.82
N VAL A 453 3.49 -20.99 -9.26
CA VAL A 453 3.09 -22.17 -10.05
C VAL A 453 1.75 -21.94 -10.74
N ALA A 454 0.77 -21.34 -10.05
CA ALA A 454 -0.51 -21.01 -10.67
C ALA A 454 -0.32 -20.10 -11.89
N ALA A 455 0.54 -19.08 -11.79
CA ALA A 455 0.86 -18.17 -12.89
C ALA A 455 1.60 -18.87 -14.05
N GLU A 456 2.53 -19.81 -13.78
CA GLU A 456 3.22 -20.57 -14.84
C GLU A 456 2.22 -21.36 -15.71
N TYR A 457 1.24 -22.04 -15.09
CA TYR A 457 0.19 -22.74 -15.85
C TYR A 457 -0.75 -21.77 -16.57
N LEU A 458 -1.09 -20.65 -15.91
CA LEU A 458 -2.04 -19.67 -16.44
C LEU A 458 -1.49 -18.98 -17.70
N LEU A 459 -0.22 -18.57 -17.65
CA LEU A 459 0.43 -17.80 -18.70
C LEU A 459 1.20 -18.66 -19.70
N LYS A 460 1.10 -19.99 -19.61
CA LYS A 460 1.75 -20.90 -20.57
C LYS A 460 1.34 -20.54 -22.01
N ASP A 461 2.35 -20.28 -22.84
CA ASP A 461 2.26 -19.85 -24.24
C ASP A 461 1.63 -18.46 -24.47
N LYS A 462 1.45 -17.66 -23.42
CA LYS A 462 0.93 -16.28 -23.51
C LYS A 462 2.06 -15.28 -23.75
N THR A 463 1.82 -14.33 -24.65
CA THR A 463 2.70 -13.19 -24.89
C THR A 463 1.93 -11.88 -24.71
N PHE A 464 2.60 -10.87 -24.17
CA PHE A 464 2.05 -9.53 -23.91
C PHE A 464 3.21 -8.54 -23.70
N ALA A 465 2.97 -7.25 -23.93
CA ALA A 465 3.94 -6.24 -23.53
C ALA A 465 3.87 -5.98 -22.01
N PRO A 466 4.98 -5.63 -21.33
CA PRO A 466 5.03 -5.50 -19.87
C PRO A 466 3.94 -4.66 -19.22
N LEU A 467 3.55 -3.56 -19.88
CA LEU A 467 2.53 -2.62 -19.40
C LEU A 467 1.08 -3.01 -19.77
N GLU A 468 0.87 -4.06 -20.57
CA GLU A 468 -0.46 -4.48 -21.01
C GLU A 468 -1.13 -5.49 -20.07
N MET A 469 -0.41 -5.96 -19.05
CA MET A 469 -0.90 -6.93 -18.07
C MET A 469 -1.00 -6.30 -16.68
N GLY A 470 -2.17 -6.40 -16.05
CA GLY A 470 -2.38 -6.11 -14.64
C GLY A 470 -2.60 -7.38 -13.81
N MET A 471 -2.66 -7.22 -12.49
CA MET A 471 -2.89 -8.32 -11.56
C MET A 471 -3.67 -7.89 -10.31
N LEU A 472 -4.77 -8.57 -10.02
CA LEU A 472 -5.60 -8.34 -8.85
C LEU A 472 -5.74 -9.65 -8.08
N LEU A 473 -5.04 -9.75 -6.95
CA LEU A 473 -5.09 -10.95 -6.11
C LEU A 473 -5.81 -10.67 -4.80
N ALA A 474 -6.40 -11.70 -4.23
CA ALA A 474 -6.99 -11.65 -2.91
C ALA A 474 -6.71 -12.94 -2.12
N ASN A 475 -6.72 -12.83 -0.79
CA ASN A 475 -6.79 -13.95 0.14
C ASN A 475 -7.35 -13.51 1.50
N ALA A 476 -7.52 -14.45 2.43
CA ALA A 476 -7.94 -14.16 3.79
C ALA A 476 -6.74 -14.07 4.73
N THR A 477 -5.78 -14.99 4.62
CA THR A 477 -4.69 -15.09 5.61
C THR A 477 -3.57 -14.06 5.41
N SER A 478 -3.63 -13.22 4.36
CA SER A 478 -2.53 -12.32 3.99
C SER A 478 -1.23 -13.10 3.75
N SER A 479 -0.28 -13.03 4.69
CA SER A 479 0.97 -13.78 4.69
C SER A 479 1.17 -14.56 5.99
N LEU A 480 0.08 -14.88 6.72
CA LEU A 480 0.12 -15.36 8.11
C LEU A 480 1.00 -16.60 8.31
N HIS A 481 1.07 -17.49 7.32
CA HIS A 481 1.97 -18.64 7.37
C HIS A 481 3.45 -18.24 7.59
N THR A 482 3.91 -17.26 6.82
CA THR A 482 5.28 -16.74 6.92
C THR A 482 5.43 -15.79 8.11
N ASP A 483 4.36 -15.10 8.51
CA ASP A 483 4.34 -14.25 9.70
C ASP A 483 4.58 -15.07 10.96
N ILE A 484 3.90 -16.21 11.12
CA ILE A 484 4.11 -17.17 12.22
C ILE A 484 5.58 -17.56 12.28
N ARG A 485 6.19 -17.89 11.14
CA ARG A 485 7.59 -18.28 11.07
C ARG A 485 8.53 -17.14 11.49
N HIS A 486 8.27 -15.91 11.03
CA HIS A 486 9.06 -14.75 11.41
C HIS A 486 8.94 -14.48 12.92
N GLN A 487 7.73 -14.52 13.47
CA GLN A 487 7.50 -14.32 14.90
C GLN A 487 8.14 -15.41 15.75
N GLN A 488 8.12 -16.68 15.31
CA GLN A 488 8.80 -17.77 16.02
C GLN A 488 10.32 -17.56 16.12
N LEU A 489 10.96 -17.03 15.07
CA LEU A 489 12.39 -16.68 15.13
C LEU A 489 12.64 -15.62 16.19
N ILE A 490 11.80 -14.57 16.22
CA ILE A 490 11.92 -13.48 17.19
C ILE A 490 11.65 -13.97 18.62
N ASP A 491 10.61 -14.77 18.83
CA ASP A 491 10.25 -15.32 20.15
C ASP A 491 11.38 -16.20 20.72
N GLN A 492 12.18 -16.83 19.86
CA GLN A 492 13.30 -17.70 20.25
C GLN A 492 14.56 -16.91 20.60
N ASP A 493 15.03 -16.03 19.70
CA ASP A 493 16.38 -15.44 19.76
C ASP A 493 16.39 -13.90 19.58
N GLY A 494 15.23 -13.24 19.63
CA GLY A 494 15.08 -11.79 19.56
C GLY A 494 15.43 -11.18 18.20
N ASP A 495 15.81 -9.90 18.19
CA ASP A 495 16.13 -9.09 17.00
C ASP A 495 17.16 -9.77 16.08
N ARG A 496 18.10 -10.53 16.65
CA ARG A 496 19.21 -11.17 15.93
C ARG A 496 18.75 -12.36 15.08
N ALA A 497 17.61 -12.93 15.40
CA ALA A 497 17.04 -14.09 14.72
C ALA A 497 16.30 -13.71 13.44
N ALA A 498 15.79 -12.48 13.39
CA ALA A 498 15.08 -11.95 12.24
C ALA A 498 15.96 -12.03 10.98
N SER A 499 15.38 -12.56 9.90
CA SER A 499 16.09 -12.79 8.65
C SER A 499 15.43 -11.99 7.52
N PRO A 500 16.20 -11.24 6.71
CA PRO A 500 15.64 -10.52 5.57
C PRO A 500 15.04 -11.49 4.54
N ALA A 501 15.50 -12.74 4.50
CA ALA A 501 15.00 -13.77 3.62
C ALA A 501 13.64 -14.34 4.05
N VAL A 502 13.21 -14.11 5.30
CA VAL A 502 11.87 -14.47 5.80
C VAL A 502 10.99 -13.23 5.83
N PHE A 503 11.49 -12.13 6.41
CA PHE A 503 10.72 -10.90 6.62
C PHE A 503 10.13 -10.33 5.32
N VAL A 504 10.87 -10.40 4.21
CA VAL A 504 10.33 -9.89 2.94
C VAL A 504 9.06 -10.59 2.49
N TYR A 505 8.91 -11.88 2.80
CA TYR A 505 7.73 -12.67 2.45
C TYR A 505 6.58 -12.52 3.47
N THR A 506 6.77 -11.70 4.50
CA THR A 506 5.69 -11.29 5.42
C THR A 506 4.82 -10.21 4.81
N LEU A 507 4.82 -9.98 3.50
CA LEU A 507 3.92 -9.02 2.89
C LEU A 507 3.04 -9.75 1.88
N PRO A 508 1.70 -9.66 1.99
CA PRO A 508 0.79 -10.44 1.13
C PRO A 508 1.00 -10.15 -0.35
N ASN A 509 1.36 -8.91 -0.71
CA ASN A 509 1.61 -8.52 -2.09
C ASN A 509 2.90 -9.10 -2.70
N VAL A 510 3.77 -9.76 -1.94
CA VAL A 510 5.04 -10.29 -2.45
C VAL A 510 4.83 -11.41 -3.45
N VAL A 511 3.75 -12.20 -3.32
CA VAL A 511 3.38 -13.19 -4.35
C VAL A 511 3.11 -12.50 -5.70
N SER A 512 2.49 -11.33 -5.70
CA SER A 512 2.34 -10.50 -6.90
C SER A 512 3.70 -10.05 -7.43
N GLY A 513 4.59 -9.61 -6.56
CA GLY A 513 5.96 -9.22 -6.93
C GLY A 513 6.74 -10.34 -7.61
N GLU A 514 6.71 -11.57 -7.08
CA GLU A 514 7.44 -12.71 -7.66
C GLU A 514 6.89 -13.09 -9.05
N ILE A 515 5.55 -13.05 -9.21
CA ILE A 515 4.89 -13.27 -10.51
C ILE A 515 5.30 -12.16 -11.50
N CYS A 516 5.28 -10.89 -11.07
CA CYS A 516 5.70 -9.75 -11.89
C CYS A 516 7.15 -9.87 -12.37
N ILE A 517 8.08 -10.22 -11.46
CA ILE A 517 9.51 -10.39 -11.79
C ILE A 517 9.70 -11.51 -12.82
N ARG A 518 8.97 -12.62 -12.65
CA ARG A 518 9.05 -13.78 -13.52
C ARG A 518 8.52 -13.48 -14.93
N HIS A 519 7.33 -12.91 -15.02
CA HIS A 519 6.62 -12.72 -16.28
C HIS A 519 6.77 -11.32 -16.89
N LYS A 520 7.59 -10.45 -16.27
CA LYS A 520 7.83 -9.07 -16.72
C LYS A 520 6.56 -8.23 -16.77
N ILE A 521 5.71 -8.37 -15.77
CA ILE A 521 4.47 -7.59 -15.63
C ILE A 521 4.78 -6.28 -14.90
N GLN A 522 4.64 -5.15 -15.59
CA GLN A 522 4.87 -3.80 -15.06
C GLN A 522 3.57 -2.99 -14.89
N GLY A 523 2.43 -3.52 -15.34
CA GLY A 523 1.12 -2.91 -15.13
C GLY A 523 0.67 -2.94 -13.67
N GLU A 524 -0.55 -2.48 -13.46
CA GLU A 524 -1.12 -2.32 -12.12
C GLU A 524 -1.21 -3.64 -11.36
N ASN A 525 -0.81 -3.62 -10.09
CA ASN A 525 -1.03 -4.70 -9.13
C ASN A 525 -1.76 -4.17 -7.90
N THR A 526 -2.78 -4.89 -7.43
CA THR A 526 -3.44 -4.59 -6.16
C THR A 526 -3.75 -5.90 -5.43
N PHE A 527 -3.53 -5.92 -4.12
CA PHE A 527 -3.80 -7.06 -3.27
C PHE A 527 -4.91 -6.72 -2.26
N PHE A 528 -6.03 -7.42 -2.36
CA PHE A 528 -7.19 -7.27 -1.49
C PHE A 528 -7.16 -8.34 -0.38
N ILE A 529 -7.61 -7.98 0.82
CA ILE A 529 -7.83 -8.97 1.88
C ILE A 529 -9.33 -9.10 2.13
N THR A 530 -9.85 -10.33 2.00
CA THR A 530 -11.26 -10.65 2.21
C THR A 530 -11.38 -12.00 2.89
N GLU A 531 -12.41 -12.22 3.72
CA GLU A 531 -12.62 -13.51 4.42
C GLU A 531 -12.80 -14.68 3.44
N ALA A 532 -13.50 -14.44 2.32
CA ALA A 532 -13.80 -15.45 1.31
C ALA A 532 -13.49 -14.95 -0.10
N TYR A 533 -13.35 -15.88 -1.03
CA TYR A 533 -13.13 -15.58 -2.44
C TYR A 533 -14.40 -14.98 -3.08
N GLN A 534 -14.27 -13.78 -3.65
CA GLN A 534 -15.36 -13.04 -4.29
C GLN A 534 -15.00 -12.71 -5.75
N PRO A 535 -15.03 -13.70 -6.66
CA PRO A 535 -14.55 -13.55 -8.04
C PRO A 535 -15.28 -12.45 -8.81
N GLU A 536 -16.58 -12.25 -8.58
CA GLU A 536 -17.38 -11.24 -9.28
C GLU A 536 -16.93 -9.82 -8.94
N LYS A 537 -16.51 -9.58 -7.68
CA LYS A 537 -15.96 -8.28 -7.27
C LYS A 537 -14.60 -8.01 -7.91
N LEU A 538 -13.74 -9.03 -7.99
CA LEU A 538 -12.45 -8.92 -8.67
C LEU A 538 -12.62 -8.72 -10.18
N GLU A 539 -13.53 -9.44 -10.83
CA GLU A 539 -13.86 -9.26 -12.25
C GLU A 539 -14.38 -7.85 -12.53
N ARG A 540 -15.31 -7.34 -11.69
CA ARG A 540 -15.80 -5.96 -11.80
C ARG A 540 -14.67 -4.94 -11.68
N TYR A 541 -13.80 -5.09 -10.68
CA TYR A 541 -12.67 -4.17 -10.48
C TYR A 541 -11.63 -4.30 -11.61
N ALA A 542 -11.40 -5.50 -12.14
CA ALA A 542 -10.53 -5.72 -13.29
C ALA A 542 -10.96 -4.91 -14.51
N ARG A 543 -12.27 -4.83 -14.81
CA ARG A 543 -12.76 -3.99 -15.92
C ARG A 543 -12.38 -2.52 -15.73
N ILE A 544 -12.47 -2.01 -14.51
CA ILE A 544 -12.09 -0.63 -14.17
C ILE A 544 -10.58 -0.43 -14.37
N VAL A 545 -9.76 -1.34 -13.82
CA VAL A 545 -8.30 -1.28 -13.91
C VAL A 545 -7.83 -1.41 -15.35
N MET A 546 -8.41 -2.33 -16.12
CA MET A 546 -8.10 -2.52 -17.54
C MET A 546 -8.47 -1.30 -18.36
N GLN A 547 -9.56 -0.61 -18.03
CA GLN A 547 -9.87 0.65 -18.71
C GLN A 547 -8.88 1.76 -18.35
N LYS A 548 -8.70 2.03 -17.06
CA LYS A 548 -7.85 3.13 -16.57
C LYS A 548 -6.38 2.94 -16.95
N GLY A 549 -5.86 1.73 -16.81
CA GLY A 549 -4.48 1.38 -17.16
C GLY A 549 -4.25 1.06 -18.64
N LYS A 550 -5.31 1.09 -19.48
CA LYS A 550 -5.27 0.66 -20.88
C LYS A 550 -4.66 -0.74 -21.06
N LEU A 551 -5.04 -1.66 -20.18
CA LEU A 551 -4.53 -3.03 -20.16
C LEU A 551 -5.33 -3.91 -21.12
N ASN A 552 -4.63 -4.83 -21.80
CA ASN A 552 -5.25 -5.86 -22.63
C ASN A 552 -5.55 -7.13 -21.84
N TYR A 553 -4.79 -7.35 -20.75
CA TYR A 553 -4.86 -8.55 -19.94
C TYR A 553 -4.88 -8.21 -18.45
N CYS A 554 -5.58 -9.02 -17.67
CA CYS A 554 -5.53 -8.96 -16.22
C CYS A 554 -5.55 -10.36 -15.63
N ILE A 555 -4.59 -10.66 -14.76
CA ILE A 555 -4.71 -11.81 -13.87
C ILE A 555 -5.62 -11.39 -12.73
N ILE A 556 -6.65 -12.18 -12.46
CA ILE A 556 -7.41 -12.04 -11.22
C ILE A 556 -7.37 -13.36 -10.47
N GLY A 557 -7.40 -13.35 -9.14
CA GLY A 557 -7.48 -14.63 -8.44
C GLY A 557 -7.42 -14.61 -6.93
N TRP A 558 -7.62 -15.81 -6.40
CA TRP A 558 -7.45 -16.17 -5.00
C TRP A 558 -6.11 -16.87 -4.82
N CYS A 559 -5.30 -16.48 -3.83
CA CYS A 559 -4.05 -17.17 -3.49
C CYS A 559 -3.93 -17.34 -1.97
N GLU A 560 -4.36 -18.49 -1.47
CA GLU A 560 -4.50 -18.75 -0.03
C GLU A 560 -3.61 -19.90 0.40
N LEU A 561 -2.90 -19.71 1.52
CA LEU A 561 -2.06 -20.72 2.13
C LEU A 561 -1.89 -20.48 3.64
N LEU A 562 -2.27 -21.48 4.43
CA LEU A 562 -1.95 -21.57 5.85
C LEU A 562 -1.61 -23.01 6.23
N LYS A 563 -0.35 -23.23 6.63
CA LYS A 563 0.19 -24.57 6.90
C LYS A 563 0.06 -25.43 5.63
N ASN A 564 -0.57 -26.60 5.71
CA ASN A 564 -0.85 -27.48 4.57
C ASN A 564 -2.22 -27.24 3.91
N THR A 565 -2.98 -26.23 4.35
CA THR A 565 -4.24 -25.85 3.69
C THR A 565 -3.93 -24.77 2.67
N TYR A 566 -4.22 -25.02 1.40
CA TYR A 566 -3.92 -24.09 0.33
C TYR A 566 -4.95 -24.15 -0.79
N LYS A 567 -5.15 -23.01 -1.44
CA LYS A 567 -5.99 -22.89 -2.63
C LYS A 567 -5.54 -21.72 -3.47
N ALA A 568 -5.20 -21.99 -4.73
CA ALA A 568 -5.07 -20.95 -5.75
C ALA A 568 -6.17 -21.11 -6.81
N VAL A 569 -6.82 -20.01 -7.17
CA VAL A 569 -7.76 -19.94 -8.30
C VAL A 569 -7.43 -18.68 -9.09
N PHE A 570 -6.74 -18.82 -10.21
CA PHE A 570 -6.32 -17.70 -11.05
C PHE A 570 -7.07 -17.74 -12.37
N LYS A 571 -7.57 -16.60 -12.83
CA LYS A 571 -8.21 -16.40 -14.13
C LYS A 571 -7.42 -15.38 -14.93
N LEU A 572 -7.23 -15.67 -16.22
CA LEU A 572 -6.70 -14.73 -17.19
C LEU A 572 -7.88 -14.07 -17.89
N ILE A 573 -8.07 -12.79 -17.59
CA ILE A 573 -9.08 -11.94 -18.22
C ILE A 573 -8.44 -11.23 -19.42
N GLU A 574 -9.13 -11.25 -20.55
CA GLU A 574 -8.73 -10.54 -21.77
C GLU A 574 -9.81 -9.55 -22.20
N LYS A 575 -9.39 -8.37 -22.65
CA LYS A 575 -10.26 -7.40 -23.30
C LYS A 575 -10.70 -7.94 -24.67
N GLN A 576 -12.00 -7.82 -24.97
CA GLN A 576 -12.58 -8.25 -26.27
C GLN A 576 -12.40 -7.20 -27.36
#